data_AF-A0A8T2X8E0-F1
#
_entry.id   AF-A0A8T2X8E0-F1
#
_cell.length_a   1.000
_cell.length_b   1.000
_cell.length_c   1.000
_cell.angle_alpha   90.00
_cell.angle_beta   90.00
_cell.angle_gamma   90.00
#
_symmetry.space_group_name_H-M   'P 1'
#
loop_
_entity.id
_entity.type
_entity.pdbx_description
1 polymer ?
#
loop_
_entity_poly.entity_id
_entity_poly.type
_entity_poly.pdbx_seq_one_letter_code
_entity_poly.pdbx_strand_id
1 'polypeptide(L)'
;MANIASALLILVLAAPAAYAATTYTVGDSSGWTTLGDYTTWVSGKTFTVGDSLLFKYSSTHSVAEVSKDDYDSCSTSNLGKTYTDGSSTVLLSTAGPMYFICSTPGHCSGGMKLAITVAAASGTPSTPTTPAPPVDDGSTTPSTTSGSSPTAPTGTPPPPSKSDNGATSILYNMMLGVFLVFGTTVALMGQ
;
A
#
# COMPACT_ATOMS: atom_id res chain seq x y z
N MET A 1 -36.62 26.06 3.71
CA MET A 1 -35.21 26.31 3.33
C MET A 1 -34.19 25.71 4.32
N ALA A 2 -34.44 25.70 5.63
CA ALA A 2 -33.53 25.10 6.63
C ALA A 2 -33.28 23.58 6.47
N ASN A 3 -34.27 22.84 5.96
CA ASN A 3 -34.20 21.37 5.87
C ASN A 3 -33.33 20.88 4.71
N ILE A 4 -33.27 21.66 3.62
CA ILE A 4 -32.46 21.33 2.43
C ILE A 4 -30.98 21.68 2.70
N ALA A 5 -30.72 22.79 3.38
CA ALA A 5 -29.38 23.17 3.83
C ALA A 5 -28.79 22.15 4.82
N SER A 6 -29.61 21.61 5.74
CA SER A 6 -29.16 20.55 6.67
C SER A 6 -28.88 19.23 5.96
N ALA A 7 -29.69 18.83 4.97
CA ALA A 7 -29.47 17.60 4.21
C ALA A 7 -28.19 17.65 3.36
N LEU A 8 -27.86 18.81 2.76
CA LEU A 8 -26.63 19.03 2.01
C LEU A 8 -25.39 19.00 2.91
N LEU A 9 -25.47 19.54 4.12
CA LEU A 9 -24.36 19.53 5.08
C LEU A 9 -24.03 18.10 5.56
N ILE A 10 -25.04 17.27 5.77
CA ILE A 10 -24.87 15.85 6.17
C ILE A 10 -24.29 15.02 5.01
N LEU A 11 -24.68 15.29 3.76
CA LEU A 11 -24.18 14.56 2.59
C LEU A 11 -22.69 14.81 2.31
N VAL A 12 -22.20 16.03 2.58
CA VAL A 12 -20.76 16.37 2.46
C VAL A 12 -19.91 15.68 3.53
N LEU A 13 -20.46 15.44 4.72
CA LEU A 13 -19.80 14.71 5.82
C LEU A 13 -19.81 13.19 5.64
N ALA A 14 -20.69 12.65 4.79
CA ALA A 14 -20.82 11.23 4.50
C ALA A 14 -20.02 10.78 3.27
N ALA A 15 -19.35 11.70 2.56
CA ALA A 15 -18.45 11.33 1.49
C ALA A 15 -17.20 10.65 2.11
N PRO A 16 -16.88 9.40 1.75
CA PRO A 16 -15.61 8.82 2.16
C PRO A 16 -14.49 9.73 1.66
N ALA A 17 -13.61 10.17 2.57
CA ALA A 17 -12.41 10.89 2.18
C ALA A 17 -11.59 9.97 1.26
N ALA A 18 -11.62 10.25 -0.04
CA ALA A 18 -10.75 9.57 -0.98
C ALA A 18 -9.33 10.07 -0.74
N TYR A 19 -8.56 9.35 0.09
CA TYR A 19 -7.14 9.62 0.26
C TYR A 19 -6.43 9.20 -1.04
N ALA A 20 -5.94 10.17 -1.80
CA ALA A 20 -5.08 9.90 -2.94
C ALA A 20 -3.73 9.36 -2.45
N ALA A 21 -3.21 8.34 -3.12
CA ALA A 21 -1.86 7.84 -2.86
C ALA A 21 -0.83 8.97 -3.08
N THR A 22 0.07 9.13 -2.10
CA THR A 22 1.13 10.14 -2.10
C THR A 22 2.46 9.51 -2.50
N THR A 23 3.21 10.22 -3.35
CA THR A 23 4.62 9.87 -3.64
C THR A 23 5.55 10.80 -2.87
N TYR A 24 6.35 10.22 -1.97
CA TYR A 24 7.36 10.93 -1.19
C TYR A 24 8.73 10.82 -1.85
N THR A 25 9.27 11.94 -2.33
CA THR A 25 10.66 11.98 -2.79
C THR A 25 11.60 11.97 -1.58
N VAL A 26 12.35 10.89 -1.42
CA VAL A 26 13.26 10.68 -0.29
C VAL A 26 14.38 11.71 -0.31
N GLY A 27 14.52 12.49 0.76
CA GLY A 27 15.46 13.61 0.84
C GLY A 27 15.06 14.84 0.04
N ASP A 28 13.81 14.91 -0.43
CA ASP A 28 13.22 16.03 -1.19
C ASP A 28 14.11 16.45 -2.37
N SER A 29 14.56 17.71 -2.43
CA SER A 29 15.43 18.21 -3.51
C SER A 29 16.87 17.67 -3.44
N SER A 30 17.31 17.22 -2.26
CA SER A 30 18.66 16.67 -2.07
C SER A 30 18.75 15.22 -2.55
N GLY A 31 17.64 14.49 -2.53
CA GLY A 31 17.56 13.10 -2.95
C GLY A 31 18.22 12.09 -2.00
N TRP A 32 18.52 10.92 -2.54
CA TRP A 32 19.16 9.81 -1.83
C TRP A 32 20.69 9.91 -1.98
N THR A 33 21.36 10.42 -0.95
CA THR A 33 22.79 10.77 -0.93
C THR A 33 23.40 10.50 0.45
N THR A 34 24.74 10.53 0.54
CA THR A 34 25.48 10.33 1.79
C THR A 34 25.39 11.50 2.78
N LEU A 35 24.85 12.65 2.37
CA LEU A 35 24.71 13.85 3.21
C LEU A 35 23.26 14.06 3.69
N GLY A 36 22.34 13.16 3.34
CA GLY A 36 20.93 13.30 3.68
C GLY A 36 20.65 13.06 5.16
N ASP A 37 19.83 13.92 5.77
CA ASP A 37 19.25 13.69 7.09
C ASP A 37 17.87 13.06 6.96
N TYR A 38 17.86 11.73 6.83
CA TYR A 38 16.62 10.97 6.66
C TYR A 38 15.78 10.89 7.94
N THR A 39 16.39 11.10 9.11
CA THR A 39 15.68 11.10 10.39
C THR A 39 14.83 12.36 10.53
N THR A 40 15.38 13.51 10.19
CA THR A 40 14.61 14.75 10.13
C THR A 40 13.63 14.73 8.97
N TRP A 41 14.03 14.19 7.81
CA TRP A 41 13.15 14.10 6.65
C TRP A 41 11.84 13.35 6.92
N VAL A 42 11.85 12.27 7.71
CA VAL A 42 10.61 11.55 8.05
C VAL A 42 9.69 12.32 9.01
N SER A 43 10.19 13.34 9.70
CA SER A 43 9.43 14.07 10.72
C SER A 43 8.18 14.73 10.12
N GLY A 44 7.03 14.51 10.78
CA GLY A 44 5.74 15.04 10.35
C GLY A 44 5.13 14.37 9.11
N LYS A 45 5.79 13.38 8.50
CA LYS A 45 5.24 12.59 7.40
C LYS A 45 4.48 11.39 7.95
N THR A 46 3.35 11.07 7.34
CA THR A 46 2.58 9.86 7.62
C THR A 46 2.57 9.02 6.35
N PHE A 47 3.19 7.84 6.40
CA PHE A 47 3.19 6.91 5.29
C PHE A 47 2.02 5.95 5.45
N THR A 48 1.26 5.70 4.40
CA THR A 48 0.09 4.82 4.42
C THR A 48 0.20 3.76 3.32
N VAL A 49 -0.47 2.63 3.50
CA VAL A 49 -0.56 1.63 2.44
C VAL A 49 -1.18 2.25 1.19
N GLY A 50 -0.49 2.12 0.06
CA GLY A 50 -0.83 2.74 -1.22
C GLY A 50 0.10 3.89 -1.61
N ASP A 51 0.78 4.52 -0.66
CA ASP A 51 1.78 5.54 -0.93
C ASP A 51 3.03 4.95 -1.59
N SER A 52 3.93 5.80 -2.07
CA SER A 52 5.20 5.39 -2.68
C SER A 52 6.38 6.23 -2.18
N LEU A 53 7.56 5.62 -2.12
CA LEU A 53 8.83 6.31 -1.94
C LEU A 53 9.57 6.41 -3.27
N LEU A 54 9.91 7.62 -3.68
CA LEU A 54 10.76 7.88 -4.84
C LEU A 54 12.18 8.16 -4.37
N PHE A 55 13.10 7.26 -4.70
CA PHE A 55 14.53 7.43 -4.47
C PHE A 55 15.18 7.91 -5.76
N LYS A 56 15.89 9.04 -5.70
CA LYS A 56 16.70 9.56 -6.81
C LYS A 56 18.15 9.66 -6.36
N TYR A 57 19.06 9.03 -7.10
CA TYR A 57 20.45 8.85 -6.69
C TYR A 57 21.40 8.68 -7.89
N SER A 58 22.69 8.93 -7.67
CA SER A 58 23.73 8.70 -8.68
C SER A 58 24.09 7.21 -8.81
N SER A 59 24.86 6.86 -9.85
CA SER A 59 25.28 5.47 -10.10
C SER A 59 26.19 4.86 -9.02
N THR A 60 26.68 5.65 -8.06
CA THR A 60 27.50 5.16 -6.93
C THR A 60 26.67 4.75 -5.71
N HIS A 61 25.35 4.81 -5.84
CA HIS A 61 24.40 4.53 -4.77
C HIS A 61 23.43 3.43 -5.18
N SER A 62 22.87 2.79 -4.17
CA SER A 62 21.81 1.80 -4.31
C SER A 62 20.73 2.07 -3.27
N VAL A 63 19.59 1.40 -3.44
CA VAL A 63 18.55 1.31 -2.43
C VAL A 63 18.27 -0.16 -2.22
N ALA A 64 18.44 -0.67 -1.00
CA ALA A 64 18.09 -2.03 -0.64
C ALA A 64 17.12 -2.02 0.53
N GLU A 65 16.00 -2.72 0.38
CA GLU A 65 15.10 -3.04 1.48
C GLU A 65 15.72 -4.16 2.33
N VAL A 66 15.74 -3.98 3.65
CA VAL A 66 16.42 -4.87 4.58
C VAL A 66 15.61 -5.13 5.85
N SER A 67 16.04 -6.11 6.64
CA SER A 67 15.52 -6.34 7.99
C SER A 67 15.91 -5.20 8.94
N LYS A 68 15.27 -5.13 10.12
CA LYS A 68 15.67 -4.17 11.16
C LYS A 68 17.11 -4.40 11.62
N ASP A 69 17.51 -5.66 11.81
CA ASP A 69 18.84 -6.00 12.30
C ASP A 69 19.92 -5.60 11.28
N ASP A 70 19.68 -5.89 9.99
CA ASP A 70 20.60 -5.49 8.92
C ASP A 70 20.64 -3.96 8.74
N TYR A 71 19.52 -3.26 8.97
CA TYR A 71 19.49 -1.79 9.00
C TYR A 71 20.29 -1.21 10.16
N ASP A 72 20.18 -1.78 11.35
CA ASP A 72 20.89 -1.32 12.54
C ASP A 72 22.40 -1.55 12.41
N SER A 73 22.79 -2.73 11.92
CA SER A 73 24.20 -3.11 11.73
C SER A 73 24.79 -2.65 10.40
N CYS A 74 23.99 -2.07 9.51
CA CYS A 74 24.35 -1.79 8.12
C CYS A 74 24.91 -3.03 7.38
N SER A 75 24.34 -4.20 7.64
CA SER A 75 24.72 -5.44 6.99
C SER A 75 24.17 -5.49 5.57
N THR A 76 25.02 -5.91 4.64
CA THR A 76 24.66 -6.16 3.24
C THR A 76 24.63 -7.66 2.92
N SER A 77 24.65 -8.50 3.96
CA SER A 77 24.72 -9.96 3.80
C SER A 77 23.40 -10.55 3.31
N ASN A 78 22.28 -9.93 3.72
CA ASN A 78 20.92 -10.41 3.43
C ASN A 78 20.08 -9.27 2.84
N LEU A 79 20.39 -8.86 1.62
CA LEU A 79 19.61 -7.82 0.95
C LEU A 79 18.29 -8.40 0.41
N GLY A 80 17.19 -7.68 0.63
CA GLY A 80 15.93 -7.92 -0.04
C GLY A 80 15.91 -7.30 -1.43
N LYS A 81 14.81 -6.63 -1.77
CA LYS A 81 14.70 -5.91 -3.05
C LYS A 81 15.77 -4.82 -3.12
N THR A 82 16.57 -4.83 -4.18
CA THR A 82 17.67 -3.89 -4.40
C THR A 82 17.50 -3.19 -5.74
N TYR A 83 17.80 -1.88 -5.75
CA TYR A 83 17.70 -1.01 -6.91
C TYR A 83 19.03 -0.27 -7.12
N THR A 84 19.42 -0.15 -8.39
CA THR A 84 20.67 0.51 -8.83
C THR A 84 20.47 1.31 -10.14
N ASP A 85 19.23 1.70 -10.43
CA ASP A 85 18.82 2.36 -11.68
C ASP A 85 18.92 3.90 -11.62
N GLY A 86 19.32 4.45 -10.48
CA GLY A 86 19.46 5.88 -10.22
C GLY A 86 18.14 6.62 -9.96
N SER A 87 17.00 5.97 -10.18
CA SER A 87 15.68 6.54 -9.89
C SER A 87 14.64 5.44 -9.73
N SER A 88 14.36 5.03 -8.49
CA SER A 88 13.49 3.90 -8.19
C SER A 88 12.28 4.34 -7.38
N THR A 89 11.10 3.78 -7.71
CA THR A 89 9.88 3.98 -6.93
C THR A 89 9.53 2.69 -6.18
N VAL A 90 9.37 2.78 -4.86
CA VAL A 90 8.97 1.67 -3.99
C VAL A 90 7.54 1.91 -3.53
N LEU A 91 6.63 1.00 -3.89
CA LEU A 91 5.24 1.02 -3.43
C LEU A 91 5.14 0.51 -1.99
N LEU A 92 4.46 1.26 -1.12
CA LEU A 92 4.19 0.88 0.26
C LEU A 92 2.93 0.03 0.30
N SER A 93 3.09 -1.29 0.09
CA SER A 93 1.96 -2.21 -0.04
C SER A 93 1.50 -2.85 1.27
N THR A 94 2.33 -2.81 2.31
CA THR A 94 2.08 -3.51 3.58
C THR A 94 2.30 -2.55 4.75
N ALA A 95 1.39 -2.59 5.73
CA ALA A 95 1.53 -1.82 6.96
C ALA A 95 2.65 -2.40 7.84
N GLY A 96 3.34 -1.53 8.57
CA GLY A 96 4.43 -1.91 9.46
C GLY A 96 5.73 -1.16 9.19
N PRO A 97 6.80 -1.48 9.94
CA PRO A 97 8.10 -0.87 9.75
C PRO A 97 8.73 -1.34 8.43
N MET A 98 9.38 -0.42 7.73
CA MET A 98 10.22 -0.73 6.57
C MET A 98 11.56 -0.02 6.69
N TYR A 99 12.62 -0.70 6.23
CA TYR A 99 13.99 -0.23 6.38
C TYR A 99 14.72 -0.29 5.05
N PHE A 100 15.43 0.78 4.73
CA PHE A 100 16.17 0.93 3.49
C PHE A 100 17.60 1.38 3.78
N ILE A 101 18.56 0.83 3.05
CA ILE A 101 19.98 1.22 3.14
C ILE A 101 20.57 1.44 1.74
N CYS A 102 21.63 2.22 1.68
CA CYS A 102 22.56 2.17 0.55
C CYS A 102 23.59 1.06 0.84
N SER A 103 23.67 0.06 -0.04
CA SER A 103 24.56 -1.10 0.12
C SER A 103 26.00 -0.84 -0.31
N THR A 104 26.30 0.34 -0.86
CA THR A 104 27.68 0.75 -1.16
C THR A 104 28.50 0.83 0.14
N PRO A 105 29.71 0.23 0.19
CA PRO A 105 30.54 0.19 1.40
C PRO A 105 30.71 1.57 2.05
N GLY A 106 30.48 1.64 3.37
CA GLY A 106 30.61 2.86 4.17
C GLY A 106 29.42 3.83 4.10
N HIS A 107 28.52 3.73 3.12
CA HIS A 107 27.43 4.69 2.94
C HIS A 107 26.34 4.55 4.01
N CYS A 108 25.86 3.33 4.26
CA CYS A 108 24.86 3.09 5.31
C CYS A 108 25.37 3.52 6.69
N SER A 109 26.59 3.13 7.06
CA SER A 109 27.21 3.51 8.34
C SER A 109 27.47 5.01 8.45
N GLY A 110 27.60 5.70 7.31
CA GLY A 110 27.68 7.15 7.22
C GLY A 110 26.32 7.87 7.32
N GLY A 111 25.22 7.14 7.51
CA GLY A 111 23.88 7.72 7.68
C GLY A 111 22.96 7.59 6.47
N MET A 112 23.41 6.99 5.36
CA MET A 112 22.60 6.79 4.15
C MET A 112 21.65 5.59 4.31
N LYS A 113 20.69 5.76 5.22
CA LYS A 113 19.68 4.76 5.59
C LYS A 113 18.37 5.43 6.01
N LEU A 114 17.24 4.81 5.71
CA LEU A 114 15.90 5.30 5.99
C LEU A 114 15.09 4.25 6.74
N ALA A 115 14.43 4.65 7.82
CA ALA A 115 13.43 3.85 8.51
C ALA A 115 12.09 4.60 8.46
N ILE A 116 11.03 3.90 8.06
CA ILE A 116 9.67 4.43 8.08
C ILE A 116 8.73 3.44 8.76
N THR A 117 7.56 3.92 9.16
CA THR A 117 6.44 3.07 9.57
C THR A 117 5.25 3.38 8.67
N VAL A 118 4.73 2.36 7.99
CA VAL A 118 3.58 2.45 7.11
C VAL A 118 2.33 2.13 7.92
N ALA A 119 1.40 3.07 8.00
CA ALA A 119 0.08 2.85 8.57
C ALA A 119 -0.80 2.05 7.61
N ALA A 120 -1.73 1.27 8.15
CA ALA A 120 -2.76 0.64 7.32
C ALA A 120 -3.58 1.70 6.58
N ALA A 121 -4.01 1.38 5.36
CA ALA A 121 -4.93 2.25 4.63
C ALA A 121 -6.22 2.43 5.43
N SER A 122 -6.63 3.68 5.68
CA SER A 122 -7.94 3.96 6.26
C SER A 122 -9.02 3.69 5.21
N GLY A 123 -9.56 2.47 5.22
CA GLY A 123 -10.58 2.08 4.25
C GLY A 123 -10.95 0.60 4.28
N THR A 124 -11.64 0.17 5.34
CA THR A 124 -12.84 -0.71 5.31
C THR A 124 -13.26 -0.90 6.77
N PRO A 125 -14.51 -0.57 7.19
CA PRO A 125 -15.03 -1.08 8.44
C PRO A 125 -15.00 -2.60 8.35
N SER A 126 -14.13 -3.25 9.14
CA SER A 126 -14.21 -4.69 9.33
C SER A 126 -15.65 -5.02 9.72
N THR A 127 -16.39 -5.69 8.84
CA THR A 127 -17.72 -6.17 9.18
C THR A 127 -17.55 -7.05 10.41
N PRO A 128 -18.28 -6.80 11.52
CA PRO A 128 -18.16 -7.65 12.69
C PRO A 128 -18.53 -9.07 12.25
N THR A 129 -17.58 -9.98 12.31
CA THR A 129 -17.81 -11.39 12.00
C THR A 129 -18.78 -11.91 13.04
N THR A 130 -20.03 -12.14 12.65
CA THR A 130 -21.04 -12.82 13.47
C THR A 130 -20.44 -14.16 13.93
N PRO A 131 -20.43 -14.47 15.23
CA PRO A 131 -19.98 -15.77 15.71
C PRO A 131 -20.82 -16.89 15.06
N ALA A 132 -20.15 -17.84 14.41
CA ALA A 132 -20.81 -19.05 13.93
C ALA A 132 -21.37 -19.85 15.13
N PRO A 133 -22.55 -20.46 15.01
CA PRO A 133 -23.12 -21.27 16.09
C PRO A 133 -22.26 -22.52 16.34
N PRO A 134 -22.23 -23.04 17.57
CA PRO A 134 -21.50 -24.26 17.89
C PRO A 134 -22.22 -25.44 17.23
N VAL A 135 -21.48 -26.26 16.48
CA VAL A 135 -21.93 -27.59 16.07
C VAL A 135 -21.58 -28.57 17.18
N ASP A 136 -22.61 -29.19 17.74
CA ASP A 136 -22.52 -30.17 18.82
C ASP A 136 -22.27 -31.59 18.27
N ASP A 137 -21.63 -32.40 19.10
CA ASP A 137 -21.02 -33.72 18.85
C ASP A 137 -22.07 -34.86 18.78
N GLY A 138 -21.73 -35.96 18.09
CA GLY A 138 -22.64 -37.10 17.88
C GLY A 138 -22.05 -38.32 17.15
N SER A 139 -21.05 -38.95 17.76
CA SER A 139 -20.42 -40.27 17.51
C SER A 139 -21.25 -41.41 16.85
N THR A 140 -20.65 -42.18 15.92
CA THR A 140 -20.29 -43.63 16.09
C THR A 140 -19.66 -44.27 14.82
N THR A 141 -18.56 -45.01 15.01
CA THR A 141 -17.78 -45.86 14.07
C THR A 141 -18.45 -47.25 13.87
N PRO A 142 -18.04 -48.22 12.99
CA PRO A 142 -16.65 -48.69 12.76
C PRO A 142 -16.22 -49.14 11.32
N SER A 143 -14.93 -48.87 11.04
CA SER A 143 -13.88 -49.67 10.37
C SER A 143 -14.17 -50.67 9.23
N THR A 144 -13.41 -50.56 8.11
CA THR A 144 -12.54 -51.64 7.56
C THR A 144 -11.53 -51.14 6.50
N THR A 145 -10.24 -51.32 6.81
CA THR A 145 -9.21 -52.05 6.03
C THR A 145 -8.57 -51.47 4.75
N SER A 146 -7.23 -51.33 4.85
CA SER A 146 -6.15 -51.53 3.86
C SER A 146 -5.94 -50.55 2.69
N GLY A 147 -4.91 -49.73 2.85
CA GLY A 147 -3.63 -49.88 2.13
C GLY A 147 -3.63 -49.69 0.61
N SER A 148 -3.12 -48.55 0.14
CA SER A 148 -1.98 -48.46 -0.78
C SER A 148 -1.63 -47.01 -1.11
N SER A 149 -0.32 -46.75 -1.18
CA SER A 149 0.30 -45.52 -1.68
C SER A 149 -0.26 -45.11 -3.05
N PRO A 150 -0.26 -43.79 -3.35
CA PRO A 150 0.38 -43.43 -4.61
C PRO A 150 1.25 -42.18 -4.54
N THR A 151 2.37 -42.33 -5.24
CA THR A 151 3.26 -41.39 -5.92
C THR A 151 2.64 -40.04 -6.31
N ALA A 152 3.47 -39.01 -6.16
CA ALA A 152 3.29 -37.63 -6.61
C ALA A 152 2.81 -37.45 -8.06
N PRO A 153 2.17 -36.30 -8.34
CA PRO A 153 2.31 -35.65 -9.64
C PRO A 153 2.87 -34.23 -9.50
N THR A 154 3.89 -33.98 -10.32
CA THR A 154 4.45 -32.69 -10.70
C THR A 154 3.34 -31.79 -11.29
N GLY A 155 3.10 -30.63 -10.68
CA GLY A 155 2.15 -29.62 -11.16
C GLY A 155 2.89 -28.35 -11.62
N THR A 156 2.85 -28.12 -12.93
CA THR A 156 3.31 -26.95 -13.69
C THR A 156 2.73 -25.62 -13.15
N PRO A 157 3.46 -24.49 -13.21
CA PRO A 157 2.93 -23.19 -12.78
C PRO A 157 1.80 -22.68 -13.71
N PRO A 158 0.80 -21.94 -13.17
CA PRO A 158 -0.26 -21.34 -13.97
C PRO A 158 0.24 -20.13 -14.79
N PRO A 159 -0.37 -19.83 -15.95
CA PRO A 159 -0.01 -18.69 -16.79
C PRO A 159 -0.44 -17.35 -16.14
N PRO A 160 0.20 -16.22 -16.54
CA PRO A 160 -0.13 -14.91 -16.01
C PRO A 160 -1.54 -14.47 -16.44
N SER A 161 -2.39 -14.16 -15.45
CA SER A 161 -3.68 -13.51 -15.67
C SER A 161 -3.46 -12.11 -16.23
N LYS A 162 -4.10 -11.83 -17.37
CA LYS A 162 -4.14 -10.50 -17.99
C LYS A 162 -4.87 -9.54 -17.04
N SER A 163 -4.24 -8.40 -16.78
CA SER A 163 -4.82 -7.29 -16.02
C SER A 163 -5.77 -6.51 -16.92
N ASP A 164 -7.07 -6.56 -16.62
CA ASP A 164 -8.08 -5.74 -17.30
C ASP A 164 -8.01 -4.29 -16.80
N ASN A 165 -7.67 -3.38 -17.72
CA ASN A 165 -7.64 -1.94 -17.48
C ASN A 165 -9.06 -1.36 -17.48
N GLY A 166 -9.79 -1.53 -16.37
CA GLY A 166 -11.16 -1.02 -16.20
C GLY A 166 -11.27 0.35 -15.50
N ALA A 167 -10.18 0.91 -14.98
CA ALA A 167 -10.24 2.06 -14.07
C ALA A 167 -10.55 3.41 -14.75
N THR A 168 -10.36 3.54 -16.06
CA THR A 168 -10.50 4.83 -16.77
C THR A 168 -11.93 5.16 -17.17
N SER A 169 -12.81 4.16 -17.33
CA SER A 169 -14.21 4.37 -17.74
C SER A 169 -15.11 4.84 -16.59
N ILE A 170 -14.80 4.43 -15.36
CA ILE A 170 -15.59 4.73 -14.17
C ILE A 170 -15.49 6.22 -13.81
N LEU A 171 -14.28 6.78 -13.90
CA LEU A 171 -14.01 8.20 -13.62
C LEU A 171 -14.71 9.14 -14.63
N TYR A 172 -14.78 8.74 -15.90
CA TYR A 172 -15.45 9.53 -16.95
C TYR A 172 -16.98 9.54 -16.78
N ASN A 173 -17.58 8.39 -16.44
CA ASN A 173 -19.02 8.29 -16.17
C ASN A 173 -19.42 8.99 -14.86
N MET A 174 -18.54 9.01 -13.85
CA MET A 174 -18.76 9.73 -12.61
C MET A 174 -18.71 11.26 -12.80
N MET A 175 -17.79 11.75 -13.64
CA MET A 175 -17.71 13.17 -14.01
C MET A 175 -18.96 13.65 -14.77
N LEU A 176 -19.45 12.90 -15.76
CA LEU A 176 -20.65 13.28 -16.53
C LEU A 176 -21.93 13.25 -15.70
N GLY A 177 -22.08 12.30 -14.77
CA GLY A 177 -23.23 12.23 -13.86
C GLY A 177 -23.34 13.43 -12.93
N VAL A 178 -22.21 13.97 -12.47
CA VAL A 178 -22.16 15.16 -11.61
C VAL A 178 -22.60 16.41 -12.38
N PHE A 179 -22.13 16.62 -13.62
CA PHE A 179 -22.55 17.79 -14.42
C PHE A 179 -24.05 17.80 -14.79
N LEU A 180 -24.67 16.63 -15.02
CA LEU A 180 -26.10 16.53 -15.32
C LEU A 180 -26.99 16.85 -14.11
N VAL A 181 -26.57 16.46 -12.89
CA VAL A 181 -27.30 16.78 -11.66
C VAL A 181 -27.15 18.26 -11.31
N PHE A 182 -25.96 18.84 -11.45
CA PHE A 182 -25.77 20.28 -11.20
C PHE A 182 -26.47 21.17 -12.25
N GLY A 183 -26.46 20.80 -13.53
CA GLY A 183 -27.10 21.57 -14.60
C GLY A 183 -28.63 21.67 -14.50
N THR A 184 -29.30 20.61 -14.04
CA THR A 184 -30.77 20.60 -13.89
C THR A 184 -31.25 21.40 -12.67
N THR A 185 -30.45 21.46 -11.60
CA THR A 185 -30.78 22.24 -10.39
C THR A 185 -30.66 23.76 -10.60
N VAL A 186 -29.71 24.22 -11.43
CA VAL A 186 -29.56 25.65 -11.76
C VAL A 186 -30.68 26.13 -12.68
N ALA A 187 -31.20 25.27 -13.57
CA ALA A 187 -32.29 25.62 -14.48
C ALA A 187 -33.66 25.79 -13.76
N LEU A 188 -33.88 25.11 -12.62
CA LEU A 188 -35.12 25.25 -11.84
C LEU A 188 -35.13 26.47 -10.89
N MET A 189 -33.98 27.13 -10.68
CA MET A 189 -33.87 28.33 -9.83
C MET A 189 -33.98 29.65 -10.62
N GLY A 190 -34.20 29.56 -11.94
CA GLY A 190 -34.26 30.71 -12.86
C GLY A 190 -35.64 31.04 -13.43
N GLN A 191 -36.73 30.53 -12.85
CA GLN A 191 -38.12 30.89 -13.20
C GLN A 191 -38.92 31.18 -11.92
#